data_AF-A0A969C5Y0-F1
#
_entry.id   AF-A0A969C5Y0-F1
#
_cell.length_a   1.000
_cell.length_b   1.000
_cell.length_c   1.000
_cell.angle_alpha   90.00
_cell.angle_beta   90.00
_cell.angle_gamma   90.00
#
_symmetry.space_group_name_H-M   'P 1'
#
loop_
_entity.id
_entity.type
_entity.pdbx_description
1 polymer ?
#
loop_
_entity_poly.entity_id
_entity_poly.type
_entity_poly.pdbx_seq_one_letter_code
_entity_poly.pdbx_strand_id
1 'polypeptide(L)'
;MFYVVIEVSDSSIRYDRQVKKTLYAEHGIVEFWLVDLTEKAIEIYTQPRRGIYHNIQIFGQDEELQSNTVKNLTLKVNEVLGL
;
A
#
# COMPACT_ATOMS: atom_id res chain seq x y z
N MET A 1 -15.09 -9.01 5.56
CA MET A 1 -14.38 -7.78 5.94
C MET A 1 -12.91 -7.98 5.60
N PHE A 2 -12.34 -7.21 4.67
CA PHE A 2 -10.90 -7.23 4.39
C PHE A 2 -10.24 -6.08 5.14
N TYR A 3 -9.14 -6.35 5.85
CA TYR A 3 -8.43 -5.35 6.64
C TYR A 3 -7.28 -4.69 5.86
N VAL A 4 -6.62 -5.47 5.01
CA VAL A 4 -5.51 -5.02 4.17
C VAL A 4 -5.66 -5.52 2.74
N VAL A 5 -5.27 -4.71 1.76
CA VAL A 5 -5.08 -5.10 0.36
C VAL A 5 -3.69 -4.68 -0.08
N ILE A 6 -2.99 -5.55 -0.80
CA ILE A 6 -1.65 -5.31 -1.33
C ILE A 6 -1.72 -5.49 -2.84
N GLU A 7 -1.38 -4.45 -3.59
CA GLU A 7 -1.26 -4.48 -5.05
C GLU A 7 0.21 -4.37 -5.43
N VAL A 8 0.66 -5.26 -6.33
CA VAL A 8 2.03 -5.25 -6.85
C VAL A 8 1.99 -4.81 -8.30
N SER A 9 2.63 -3.69 -8.59
CA SER A 9 2.47 -2.98 -9.86
C SER A 9 3.83 -2.76 -10.52
N ASP A 10 3.93 -3.20 -11.77
CA ASP A 10 4.99 -2.82 -12.70
C ASP A 10 4.43 -1.78 -13.68
N SER A 11 3.56 -2.20 -14.60
CA SER A 11 2.91 -1.30 -15.57
C SER A 11 1.53 -0.79 -15.17
N SER A 12 0.89 -1.39 -14.17
CA SER A 12 -0.49 -1.07 -13.73
C SER A 12 -0.57 0.06 -12.70
N ILE A 13 0.56 0.64 -12.32
CA ILE A 13 0.69 1.58 -11.19
C ILE A 13 -0.31 2.74 -11.27
N ARG A 14 -0.54 3.29 -12.46
CA ARG A 14 -1.51 4.39 -12.65
C ARG A 14 -2.94 3.95 -12.34
N TYR A 15 -3.34 2.76 -12.78
CA TYR A 15 -4.67 2.25 -12.53
C TYR A 15 -4.88 1.96 -11.05
N ASP A 16 -3.91 1.33 -10.40
CA ASP A 16 -3.98 1.00 -8.98
C ASP A 16 -4.02 2.29 -8.12
N ARG A 17 -3.18 3.29 -8.46
CA ARG A 17 -3.08 4.58 -7.75
C ARG A 17 -4.29 5.50 -7.98
N GLN A 18 -4.93 5.47 -9.16
CA GLN A 18 -6.01 6.40 -9.52
C GLN A 18 -7.42 5.81 -9.41
N VAL A 19 -7.58 4.51 -9.67
CA VAL A 19 -8.88 3.85 -9.73
C VAL A 19 -9.11 2.98 -8.50
N LYS A 20 -8.26 1.96 -8.28
CA LYS A 20 -8.46 1.00 -7.18
C LYS A 20 -8.35 1.67 -5.81
N LYS A 21 -7.40 2.59 -5.64
CA LYS A 21 -7.24 3.33 -4.38
C LYS A 21 -8.55 3.97 -3.89
N THR A 22 -9.26 4.68 -4.77
CA THR A 22 -10.54 5.32 -4.44
C THR A 22 -11.59 4.26 -4.10
N LEU A 23 -11.71 3.22 -4.93
CA LEU A 23 -12.65 2.13 -4.71
C LEU A 23 -12.43 1.45 -3.35
N TYR A 24 -11.18 1.21 -2.96
CA TYR A 24 -10.84 0.58 -1.68
C TYR A 24 -11.18 1.48 -0.49
N ALA A 25 -10.92 2.79 -0.59
CA ALA A 25 -11.32 3.73 0.43
C ALA A 25 -12.84 3.88 0.56
N GLU A 26 -13.59 3.78 -0.54
CA GLU A 26 -15.07 3.77 -0.54
C GLU A 26 -15.63 2.53 0.18
N HIS A 27 -14.97 1.38 0.01
CA HIS A 27 -15.33 0.13 0.67
C HIS A 27 -14.76 0.00 2.09
N GLY A 28 -14.06 1.02 2.59
CA GLY A 28 -13.55 1.08 3.96
C GLY A 28 -12.40 0.11 4.26
N ILE A 29 -11.62 -0.29 3.25
CA ILE A 29 -10.39 -1.06 3.48
C ILE A 29 -9.43 -0.20 4.30
N VAL A 30 -9.04 -0.71 5.47
CA VAL A 30 -8.32 0.09 6.49
C VAL A 30 -6.90 0.43 6.02
N GLU A 31 -6.26 -0.51 5.33
CA GLU A 31 -4.89 -0.41 4.89
C GLU A 31 -4.74 -0.90 3.44
N PHE A 32 -4.16 -0.08 2.58
CA PHE A 32 -3.88 -0.42 1.19
C PHE A 32 -2.42 -0.18 0.87
N TRP A 33 -1.73 -1.20 0.37
CA TRP A 33 -0.33 -1.12 -0.04
C TRP A 33 -0.24 -1.14 -1.56
N LEU A 34 0.55 -0.22 -2.11
CA LEU A 34 0.92 -0.19 -3.51
C LEU A 34 2.42 -0.42 -3.61
N VAL A 35 2.82 -1.59 -4.11
CA VAL A 35 4.22 -1.95 -4.33
C VAL A 35 4.58 -1.57 -5.76
N ASP A 36 5.40 -0.53 -5.90
CA ASP A 36 5.89 -0.01 -7.18
C ASP A 36 7.23 -0.67 -7.51
N LEU A 37 7.22 -1.63 -8.43
CA LEU A 37 8.42 -2.37 -8.84
C LEU A 37 9.36 -1.52 -9.70
N THR A 38 8.85 -0.49 -10.38
CA THR A 38 9.66 0.40 -11.21
C THR A 38 10.45 1.37 -10.34
N GLU A 39 9.77 2.03 -9.40
CA GLU A 39 10.38 3.00 -8.49
C GLU A 39 11.00 2.35 -7.25
N LYS A 40 10.85 1.02 -7.08
CA LYS A 40 11.37 0.24 -5.96
C LYS A 40 10.95 0.82 -4.61
N ALA A 41 9.65 1.06 -4.48
CA ALA A 41 9.06 1.67 -3.30
C ALA A 41 7.72 1.03 -2.96
N ILE A 42 7.31 1.17 -1.70
CA ILE A 42 5.98 0.77 -1.23
C ILE A 42 5.27 1.98 -0.66
N GLU A 43 4.07 2.26 -1.16
CA GLU A 43 3.17 3.27 -0.61
C GLU A 43 2.13 2.58 0.27
N ILE A 44 2.00 3.01 1.53
CA ILE A 44 0.96 2.55 2.45
C ILE A 44 -0.06 3.66 2.66
N TYR A 45 -1.31 3.34 2.33
CA TYR A 45 -2.48 4.20 2.45
C TYR A 45 -3.35 3.73 3.61
N THR A 46 -3.69 4.64 4.53
CA THR A 46 -4.54 4.34 5.70
C THR A 46 -5.53 5.48 5.99
N GLN A 47 -6.40 5.27 6.98
CA GLN A 47 -7.46 6.20 7.38
C GLN A 47 -8.45 6.50 6.22
N PRO A 48 -9.12 5.47 5.66
CA PRO A 48 -10.11 5.69 4.61
C PRO A 48 -11.30 6.51 5.16
N ARG A 49 -11.63 7.61 4.49
CA ARG A 49 -12.82 8.42 4.80
C ARG A 49 -13.34 9.08 3.53
N ARG A 50 -14.62 8.80 3.22
CA ARG A 50 -15.34 9.35 2.04
C ARG A 50 -14.59 9.09 0.72
N GLY A 51 -14.15 7.85 0.51
CA GLY A 51 -13.47 7.43 -0.73
C GLY A 51 -12.02 7.92 -0.87
N ILE A 52 -11.44 8.49 0.19
CA ILE A 52 -10.08 9.02 0.17
C ILE A 52 -9.31 8.46 1.37
N TYR A 53 -8.06 8.05 1.16
CA TYR A 53 -7.12 7.78 2.24
C TYR A 53 -6.48 9.09 2.70
N HIS A 54 -6.44 9.32 4.01
CA HIS A 54 -5.95 10.58 4.60
C HIS A 54 -4.54 10.48 5.16
N ASN A 55 -3.99 9.27 5.24
CA ASN A 55 -2.59 9.06 5.60
C ASN A 55 -1.89 8.25 4.51
N ILE A 56 -0.70 8.69 4.11
CA ILE A 56 0.13 8.08 3.08
C ILE A 56 1.57 8.06 3.59
N GLN A 57 2.18 6.88 3.62
CA GLN A 57 3.60 6.69 3.90
C GLN A 57 4.25 6.05 2.69
N ILE A 58 5.47 6.45 2.38
CA ILE A 58 6.24 5.91 1.25
C ILE A 58 7.55 5.39 1.83
N PHE A 59 7.88 4.15 1.50
CA PHE A 59 9.08 3.47 1.94
C PHE A 59 9.92 3.08 0.71
N GLY A 60 11.18 3.52 0.68
CA GLY A 60 12.16 3.11 -0.32
C GLY A 60 12.75 1.72 -0.03
N GLN A 61 13.44 1.16 -1.02
CA GLN A 61 13.96 -0.22 -1.00
C GLN A 61 14.76 -0.63 0.26
N ASP A 62 15.48 0.31 0.91
CA ASP A 62 16.35 0.03 2.05
C ASP A 62 15.65 0.24 3.41
N GLU A 63 14.38 0.64 3.38
CA GLU A 63 13.60 0.92 4.58
C GLU A 63 12.82 -0.31 5.07
N GLU A 64 12.34 -0.19 6.29
CA GLU A 64 11.48 -1.18 6.94
C GLU A 64 10.11 -0.54 7.19
N LEU A 65 9.06 -1.32 6.93
CA LEU A 65 7.67 -0.91 7.15
C LEU A 65 7.00 -1.83 8.16
N GLN A 66 5.95 -1.33 8.78
CA GLN A 66 5.10 -2.08 9.70
C GLN A 66 3.65 -1.97 9.25
N SER A 67 2.92 -3.09 9.27
CA SER A 67 1.48 -3.06 9.01
C SER A 67 0.72 -2.41 10.15
N ASN A 68 -0.22 -1.54 9.79
CA ASN A 68 -1.11 -0.88 10.76
C ASN A 68 -2.24 -1.80 11.23
N THR A 69 -2.60 -2.81 10.44
CA THR A 69 -3.73 -3.71 10.69
C THR A 69 -3.30 -5.12 11.10
N VAL A 70 -2.19 -5.63 10.57
CA VAL A 70 -1.63 -6.93 10.90
C VAL A 70 -0.59 -6.77 12.01
N LYS A 71 -0.99 -7.11 13.24
CA LYS A 71 -0.10 -6.98 14.41
C LYS A 71 1.19 -7.77 14.22
N ASN A 72 2.31 -7.15 14.60
CA ASN A 72 3.66 -7.71 14.56
C ASN A 72 4.15 -8.09 13.15
N LEU A 73 3.49 -7.61 12.08
CA LEU A 73 4.02 -7.73 10.73
C LEU A 73 4.91 -6.53 10.44
N THR A 74 6.21 -6.79 10.42
CA THR A 74 7.26 -5.85 10.01
C THR A 74 8.01 -6.48 8.84
N LEU A 75 8.27 -5.71 7.79
CA LEU A 75 8.87 -6.19 6.55
C LEU A 75 9.92 -5.20 6.07
N LYS A 76 11.05 -5.71 5.57
CA LYS A 76 12.00 -4.89 4.81
C LYS A 76 11.51 -4.75 3.38
N VAL A 77 11.62 -3.56 2.82
CA VAL A 77 11.12 -3.29 1.47
C VAL A 77 11.88 -4.12 0.43
N ASN A 78 13.20 -4.24 0.55
CA ASN A 78 14.01 -5.07 -0.36
C ASN A 78 13.56 -6.54 -0.40
N GLU A 79 13.21 -7.14 0.74
CA GLU A 79 12.69 -8.52 0.81
C GLU A 79 11.36 -8.66 0.05
N VAL A 80 10.49 -7.65 0.13
CA VAL A 80 9.23 -7.62 -0.63
C VAL A 80 9.49 -7.43 -2.13
N LEU A 81 10.49 -6.62 -2.49
CA LEU A 81 10.89 -6.38 -3.88
C LEU A 81 11.74 -7.50 -4.49
N GLY A 82 12.21 -8.45 -3.67
CA GLY A 82 13.11 -9.53 -4.11
C GLY A 82 14.53 -9.08 -4.43
N LEU A 83 15.04 -8.05 -3.72
CA LEU A 83 16.37 -7.46 -3.89
C LEU A 83 17.37 -7.93 -2.82
#